data_AF-A0AA96PBH0-F1
#
_entry.id   AF-A0AA96PBH0-F1
#
_cell.length_a   1.000
_cell.length_b   1.000
_cell.length_c   1.000
_cell.angle_alpha   90.00
_cell.angle_beta   90.00
_cell.angle_gamma   90.00
#
_symmetry.space_group_name_H-M   'P 1'
#
loop_
_entity.id
_entity.type
_entity.pdbx_description
1 polymer ?
#
loop_
_entity_poly.entity_id
_entity_poly.type
_entity_poly.pdbx_seq_one_letter_code
_entity_poly.pdbx_strand_id
1 'polypeptide(L)' 'MSDDDEVEIEAYPLRSYQVIADPNRPDVVAIAFETERGHSLYLASRAVLEDLGRDLLDRASKMPERKTAD' A
#
# COMPACT_ATOMS: atom_id res chain seq x y z
N MET A 1 -14.70 -3.84 -27.65
CA MET A 1 -14.97 -3.61 -26.22
C MET A 1 -14.13 -4.66 -25.55
N SER A 2 -12.98 -4.28 -25.01
CA SER A 2 -12.16 -5.21 -24.25
C SER A 2 -12.78 -5.23 -22.86
N ASP A 3 -13.36 -6.37 -22.50
CA ASP A 3 -13.70 -6.65 -21.11
C ASP A 3 -12.38 -6.56 -20.35
N ASP A 4 -12.19 -5.49 -19.57
CA ASP A 4 -11.15 -5.44 -18.55
C ASP A 4 -11.55 -6.52 -17.55
N ASP A 5 -11.06 -7.75 -17.77
CA ASP A 5 -11.11 -8.81 -16.78
C ASP A 5 -10.51 -8.22 -15.51
N GLU A 6 -11.36 -7.95 -14.50
CA GLU A 6 -10.92 -7.54 -13.18
C GLU A 6 -10.02 -8.67 -12.66
N VAL A 7 -8.71 -8.51 -12.85
CA VAL A 7 -7.73 -9.46 -12.33
C VAL A 7 -7.87 -9.39 -10.83
N GLU A 8 -8.45 -10.44 -10.25
CA GLU A 8 -8.55 -10.59 -8.81
C GLU A 8 -7.12 -10.63 -8.25
N ILE A 9 -6.69 -9.51 -7.64
CA ILE A 9 -5.34 -9.38 -7.10
C ILE A 9 -5.31 -10.16 -5.80
N GLU A 10 -4.60 -11.29 -5.83
CA GLU A 10 -4.37 -12.10 -4.63
C GLU A 10 -3.66 -11.26 -3.55
N ALA A 11 -4.39 -10.96 -2.47
CA ALA A 11 -3.92 -10.09 -1.41
C ALA A 11 -3.20 -10.88 -0.32
N TYR A 12 -1.94 -10.55 -0.07
CA TYR A 12 -1.13 -11.15 0.98
C TYR A 12 -0.94 -10.20 2.16
N PRO A 13 -0.97 -10.70 3.42
CA PRO A 13 -0.68 -9.87 4.58
C PRO A 13 0.69 -9.18 4.44
N LEU A 14 0.70 -7.86 4.64
CA LEU A 14 1.94 -7.11 4.80
C LEU A 14 2.59 -7.48 6.14
N ARG A 15 3.87 -7.85 6.09
CA ARG A 15 4.70 -8.12 7.27
C ARG A 15 5.46 -6.89 7.72
N SER A 16 6.03 -6.16 6.76
CA SER A 16 6.80 -4.94 7.03
C SER A 16 6.77 -4.01 5.81
N TYR A 17 7.10 -2.73 6.04
CA TYR A 17 7.33 -1.77 4.98
C TYR A 17 8.51 -0.86 5.32
N GLN A 18 9.19 -0.35 4.29
CA GLN A 18 10.24 0.64 4.42
C GLN A 18 10.06 1.74 3.36
N VAL A 19 10.19 2.99 3.79
CA VAL A 19 10.22 4.15 2.89
C VAL A 19 11.66 4.58 2.70
N ILE A 20 12.06 4.74 1.43
CA ILE A 20 13.42 5.10 1.03
C ILE A 20 13.33 6.38 0.20
N ALA A 21 13.97 7.44 0.67
CA ALA A 21 14.02 8.70 -0.07
C ALA A 21 14.86 8.53 -1.35
N ASP A 22 14.36 9.03 -2.48
CA ASP A 22 15.15 9.06 -3.71
C ASP A 22 16.15 10.23 -3.65
N PRO A 23 17.47 9.97 -3.79
CA PRO A 23 18.49 11.00 -3.66
C PRO A 23 18.48 12.01 -4.81
N ASN A 24 17.90 11.65 -5.96
CA ASN A 24 17.85 12.49 -7.16
C ASN A 24 16.48 13.15 -7.36
N ARG A 25 15.43 12.63 -6.72
CA ARG A 25 14.04 13.09 -6.86
C ARG A 25 13.38 13.32 -5.50
N PRO A 26 13.50 14.52 -4.93
CA PRO A 26 12.98 14.81 -3.58
C PRO A 26 11.43 14.73 -3.49
N ASP A 27 10.73 14.72 -4.63
CA ASP A 27 9.29 14.57 -4.75
C ASP A 27 8.82 13.11 -4.79
N VAL A 28 9.76 12.15 -4.80
CA VAL A 28 9.50 10.71 -4.94
C VAL A 28 10.18 9.94 -3.82
N VAL A 29 9.52 8.86 -3.38
CA VAL A 29 10.11 7.85 -2.50
C VAL A 29 9.91 6.47 -3.11
N ALA A 30 10.80 5.54 -2.78
CA ALA A 30 10.56 4.13 -2.97
C ALA A 30 9.91 3.54 -1.70
N ILE A 31 8.93 2.67 -1.88
CA ILE A 31 8.31 1.89 -0.81
C ILE A 31 8.60 0.43 -1.07
N ALA A 32 9.37 -0.17 -0.17
CA ALA A 32 9.59 -1.60 -0.12
C ALA A 32 8.54 -2.24 0.79
N PHE A 33 7.80 -3.21 0.27
CA PHE A 33 6.86 -4.02 1.03
C PHE A 33 7.38 -5.45 1.13
N GLU A 34 7.26 -6.03 2.32
CA GLU A 34 7.45 -7.45 2.56
C GLU A 34 6.09 -8.10 2.81
N THR A 35 5.80 -9.14 2.04
CA THR A 35 4.61 -9.98 2.19
C THR A 35 5.03 -11.42 2.43
N GLU A 36 4.08 -12.30 2.73
CA GLU A 36 4.35 -13.74 2.86
C GLU A 36 4.89 -14.39 1.58
N ARG A 37 4.66 -13.75 0.42
CA ARG A 37 5.12 -14.20 -0.88
C ARG A 37 6.47 -13.61 -1.31
N GLY A 38 7.02 -12.67 -0.55
CA GLY A 38 8.28 -12.02 -0.85
C GLY A 38 8.17 -10.49 -0.90
N HIS A 39 9.17 -9.88 -1.53
CA HIS A 39 9.37 -8.44 -1.53
C HIS A 39 8.84 -7.77 -2.80
N SER A 40 8.31 -6.56 -2.66
CA SER A 40 7.90 -5.71 -3.78
C SER A 40 8.39 -4.29 -3.55
N LEU A 41 8.82 -3.62 -4.62
CA LEU A 41 9.34 -2.25 -4.59
C LEU A 41 8.52 -1.36 -5.53
N TYR A 42 7.99 -0.27 -4.99
CA TYR A 42 7.19 0.71 -5.73
C TYR A 42 7.81 2.09 -5.63
N LEU A 43 7.71 2.89 -6.69
CA LEU A 43 8.03 4.32 -6.66
C LEU A 43 6.74 5.11 -6.61
N ALA A 44 6.67 6.06 -5.68
CA ALA A 44 5.49 6.90 -5.50
C ALA A 44 5.90 8.36 -5.36
N SER A 45 5.17 9.24 -6.07
CA SER A 45 5.27 10.68 -5.87
C SER A 45 4.48 11.10 -4.63
N ARG A 46 4.79 12.31 -4.12
CA ARG A 46 4.02 12.94 -3.03
C ARG A 46 2.51 12.89 -3.25
N ALA A 47 2.04 13.25 -4.45
CA ALA A 47 0.61 13.30 -4.76
C ALA A 47 -0.06 11.93 -4.60
N VAL A 48 0.58 10.86 -5.12
CA VAL A 48 0.06 9.48 -4.99
C VAL A 48 -0.01 9.05 -3.52
N LEU A 49 0.98 9.43 -2.71
CA LEU A 49 1.00 9.10 -1.28
C LEU A 49 -0.06 9.84 -0.48
N GLU A 50 -0.31 11.12 -0.80
CA GLU A 50 -1.37 11.90 -0.17
C GLU A 50 -2.75 11.31 -0.48
N ASP A 51 -2.97 10.85 -1.72
CA ASP A 51 -4.19 10.15 -2.12
C ASP A 51 -4.34 8.80 -1.41
N LEU A 52 -3.28 7.97 -1.43
CA LEU A 52 -3.27 6.67 -0.78
C LEU A 52 -3.51 6.78 0.73
N GLY A 53 -2.84 7.73 1.39
CA GLY A 53 -3.02 7.96 2.83
C GLY A 53 -4.45 8.32 3.20
N ARG A 54 -5.12 9.15 2.38
CA ARG A 54 -6.53 9.50 2.59
C ARG A 54 -7.45 8.29 2.45
N ASP A 55 -7.28 7.48 1.41
CA ASP A 55 -8.10 6.29 1.19
C ASP A 55 -7.89 5.24 2.29
N LEU A 56 -6.63 4.98 2.68
CA LEU A 56 -6.31 4.05 3.76
C LEU A 56 -6.93 4.49 5.09
N LEU A 57 -6.84 5.78 5.43
CA LEU A 57 -7.42 6.30 6.66
C LEU A 57 -8.95 6.24 6.65
N ASP A 58 -9.60 6.59 5.54
CA ASP A 58 -11.05 6.49 5.40
C ASP A 58 -11.53 5.03 5.56
N ARG A 59 -10.86 4.08 4.91
CA ARG A 59 -11.20 2.65 5.04
C ARG A 59 -10.92 2.13 6.45
N ALA A 60 -9.78 2.48 7.04
CA ALA A 60 -9.42 2.10 8.40
C ALA A 60 -10.45 2.60 9.42
N SER A 61 -10.99 3.80 9.24
CA SER A 61 -12.01 4.37 10.13
C SER A 61 -13.33 3.58 10.14
N LYS A 62 -13.59 2.80 9.09
CA LYS A 62 -14.78 1.96 8.93
C LYS A 62 -14.53 0.51 9.33
N MET A 63 -13.30 0.15 9.71
CA MET A 63 -12.98 -1.21 10.13
C MET A 63 -13.62 -1.50 11.50
N PRO A 64 -14.20 -2.69 11.68
CA PRO A 64 -14.73 -3.09 12.97
C PRO A 64 -13.59 -3.12 13.99
N GLU A 65 -13.84 -2.62 15.20
CA GLU A 65 -12.88 -2.73 16.30
C GLU A 65 -12.54 -4.21 16.52
N ARG A 66 -11.24 -4.51 16.59
CA ARG A 66 -10.76 -5.86 16.89
C ARG A 66 -11.26 -6.21 18.29
N LYS A 67 -12.32 -7.03 18.39
CA LYS A 67 -12.69 -7.69 19.64
C LYS A 67 -11.50 -8.55 20.05
N THR A 68 -10.70 -8.09 20.99
CA THR A 68 -9.80 -8.96 21.73
C THR A 68 -10.67 -10.05 22.34
N ALA A 69 -10.54 -11.28 21.83
CA ALA A 69 -11.02 -12.44 22.55
C ALA A 69 -10.15 -12.54 23.82
N ASP A 70 -10.79 -12.37 24.98
CA ASP A 70 -10.24 -12.77 26.28
C ASP A 70 -9.89 -14.28 26.28
#